data_AF-A0A074XFC4-F1
#
_entry.id   AF-A0A074XFC4-F1
#
_cell.length_a   1.000
_cell.length_b   1.000
_cell.length_c   1.000
_cell.angle_alpha   90.00
_cell.angle_beta   90.00
_cell.angle_gamma   90.00
#
_symmetry.space_group_name_H-M   'P 1'
#
loop_
_entity.id
_entity.type
_entity.pdbx_description
1 polymer ?
#
loop_
_entity_poly.entity_id
_entity_poly.type
_entity_poly.pdbx_seq_one_letter_code
_entity_poly.pdbx_strand_id
1 'polypeptide(L)'
;MSSTTPDIPVLLLKTKSIPADGYHEIFAGWNNYLPTFLPVLEHRFRDNALTWLKNITSDRGFSSDTTTPTTSSFGGIIFTSQRAVEAFTAIVESLGPSTRDELLPEALPLYVVGPATARGLRSLNLKCQIIGEETGNGAALSAFMLDHYNRLPISQTVRQDRKLPLLFLVGEVRRDIIPKSLQSPDLPQGARIGVHEVVIYETCEMASFHIDFAHALEENVASGTKEQWVVVFSPQGCRAMLDCLGWLDESGRFKGQDTGSSPITTYIATIGPTTRDYLVKEFGYEPHVCAEKPSPEGIYAAIENYRSTNTRMQP
;
A
#
# COMPACT_ATOMS: atom_id res chain seq x y z
N MET A 1 8.06 48.33 0.66
CA MET A 1 7.59 47.30 1.61
C MET A 1 6.97 46.20 0.74
N SER A 2 7.66 45.07 0.58
CA SER A 2 7.17 43.98 -0.26
C SER A 2 6.03 43.29 0.49
N SER A 3 4.79 43.49 0.04
CA SER A 3 3.66 42.70 0.50
C SER A 3 3.80 41.30 -0.09
N THR A 4 4.51 40.42 0.60
CA THR A 4 4.50 38.99 0.27
C THR A 4 3.09 38.50 0.53
N THR A 5 2.33 38.28 -0.54
CA THR A 5 1.09 37.50 -0.48
C THR A 5 1.40 36.16 0.19
N PRO A 6 0.65 35.75 1.22
CA PRO A 6 0.89 34.46 1.87
C PRO A 6 0.74 33.34 0.85
N ASP A 7 1.63 32.35 0.91
CA ASP A 7 1.59 31.17 0.04
C ASP A 7 0.25 30.44 0.19
N ILE A 8 -0.25 29.89 -0.90
CA ILE A 8 -1.53 29.19 -0.95
C ILE A 8 -1.34 27.76 -0.46
N PRO A 9 -2.01 27.32 0.62
CA PRO A 9 -1.88 25.96 1.10
C PRO A 9 -2.38 24.94 0.09
N VAL A 10 -1.64 23.84 -0.05
CA VAL A 10 -2.01 22.68 -0.86
C VAL A 10 -1.92 21.42 -0.01
N LEU A 11 -3.05 20.95 0.48
CA LEU A 11 -3.17 19.71 1.24
C LEU A 11 -3.15 18.52 0.27
N LEU A 12 -2.04 17.79 0.25
CA LEU A 12 -1.83 16.63 -0.61
C LEU A 12 -2.22 15.36 0.17
N LEU A 13 -3.36 14.76 -0.19
CA LEU A 13 -3.90 13.57 0.47
C LEU A 13 -3.18 12.27 0.04
N LYS A 14 -1.88 12.21 0.32
CA LYS A 14 -0.98 11.09 0.04
C LYS A 14 0.20 11.08 1.00
N THR A 15 0.82 9.91 1.15
CA THR A 15 2.13 9.79 1.81
C THR A 15 3.21 10.45 0.95
N LYS A 16 4.08 11.25 1.57
CA LYS A 16 5.25 11.85 0.90
C LYS A 16 6.23 10.76 0.48
N SER A 17 6.66 10.80 -0.77
CA SER A 17 7.69 9.91 -1.32
C SER A 17 9.08 10.33 -0.84
N ILE A 18 9.96 9.36 -0.62
CA ILE A 18 11.33 9.55 -0.12
C ILE A 18 12.29 8.87 -1.11
N PRO A 19 13.44 9.48 -1.49
CA PRO A 19 14.02 10.72 -0.92
C PRO A 19 13.44 12.02 -1.49
N ALA A 20 12.71 11.96 -2.60
CA ALA A 20 12.15 13.13 -3.28
C ALA A 20 10.69 12.86 -3.67
N ASP A 21 9.89 13.92 -3.73
CA ASP A 21 8.48 13.87 -4.13
C ASP A 21 8.19 14.98 -5.13
N GLY A 22 7.82 14.62 -6.36
CA GLY A 22 7.59 15.59 -7.44
C GLY A 22 6.47 16.60 -7.14
N TYR A 23 5.50 16.25 -6.28
CA TYR A 23 4.48 17.22 -5.85
C TYR A 23 5.06 18.27 -4.91
N HIS A 24 6.00 17.88 -4.05
CA HIS A 24 6.72 18.85 -3.23
C HIS A 24 7.56 19.78 -4.12
N GLU A 25 8.29 19.24 -5.09
CA GLU A 25 9.15 20.01 -5.98
C GLU A 25 8.37 21.05 -6.79
N ILE A 26 7.20 20.69 -7.34
CA ILE A 26 6.42 21.60 -8.18
C ILE A 26 5.66 22.67 -7.37
N PHE A 27 5.15 22.31 -6.18
CA PHE A 27 4.36 23.24 -5.36
C PHE A 27 5.23 24.10 -4.45
N ALA A 28 6.23 23.54 -3.76
CA ALA A 28 7.14 24.31 -2.88
C ALA A 28 8.19 25.13 -3.66
N GLY A 29 8.15 25.08 -4.99
CA GLY A 29 8.97 25.91 -5.86
C GLY A 29 8.57 27.38 -5.82
N TRP A 30 8.82 28.10 -6.91
CA TRP A 30 8.66 29.57 -6.97
C TRP A 30 7.19 30.00 -7.22
N ASN A 31 6.24 29.10 -6.94
CA ASN A 31 4.87 29.17 -7.43
C ASN A 31 3.86 29.66 -6.38
N ASN A 32 4.33 30.22 -5.26
CA ASN A 32 3.51 30.73 -4.14
C ASN A 32 2.52 29.67 -3.59
N TYR A 33 2.94 28.41 -3.51
CA TYR A 33 2.17 27.33 -2.90
C TYR A 33 2.91 26.72 -1.72
N LEU A 34 2.16 26.26 -0.73
CA LEU A 34 2.68 25.60 0.46
C LEU A 34 2.13 24.17 0.54
N PRO A 35 2.86 23.15 0.04
CA PRO A 35 2.38 21.77 0.05
C PRO A 35 2.53 21.10 1.41
N THR A 36 1.44 20.57 1.94
CA THR A 36 1.40 19.75 3.17
C THR A 36 0.93 18.35 2.82
N PHE A 37 1.70 17.32 3.19
CA PHE A 37 1.35 15.92 2.92
C PHE A 37 0.57 15.34 4.07
N LEU A 38 -0.63 14.83 3.77
CA LEU A 38 -1.52 14.19 4.73
C LEU A 38 -1.74 12.74 4.28
N PRO A 39 -1.04 11.77 4.87
CA PRO A 39 -1.22 10.37 4.53
C PRO A 39 -2.64 9.90 4.84
N VAL A 40 -3.29 9.29 3.85
CA VAL A 40 -4.67 8.77 3.99
C VAL A 40 -4.69 7.28 4.24
N LEU A 41 -3.64 6.57 3.84
CA LEU A 41 -3.55 5.13 3.93
C LEU A 41 -2.46 4.73 4.90
N GLU A 42 -2.76 3.72 5.70
CA GLU A 42 -1.77 3.00 6.49
C GLU A 42 -1.81 1.51 6.21
N HIS A 43 -0.66 0.85 6.38
CA HIS A 43 -0.57 -0.59 6.31
C HIS A 43 -0.52 -1.14 7.72
N ARG A 44 -1.52 -1.92 8.10
CA ARG A 44 -1.61 -2.54 9.42
C ARG A 44 -1.33 -4.03 9.31
N PHE A 45 -0.42 -4.53 10.15
CA PHE A 45 -0.22 -5.97 10.27
C PHE A 45 -1.37 -6.61 11.03
N ARG A 46 -1.73 -7.84 10.65
CA ARG A 46 -2.75 -8.62 11.36
C ARG A 46 -2.11 -9.41 12.48
N ASP A 47 -2.31 -8.97 13.72
CA ASP A 47 -1.71 -9.59 14.92
C ASP A 47 -1.97 -11.10 15.03
N ASN A 48 -3.21 -11.52 14.72
CA ASN A 48 -3.57 -12.94 14.70
C ASN A 48 -2.77 -13.73 13.66
N ALA A 49 -2.54 -13.14 12.48
CA ALA A 49 -1.77 -13.77 11.41
C ALA A 49 -0.27 -13.82 11.75
N LEU A 50 0.27 -12.75 12.37
CA LEU A 50 1.65 -12.73 12.85
C LEU A 50 1.88 -13.74 13.97
N THR A 51 0.94 -13.86 14.91
CA THR A 51 1.01 -14.84 15.99
C THR A 51 0.95 -16.26 15.43
N TRP A 52 0.05 -16.51 14.47
CA TRP A 52 0.00 -17.79 13.77
C TRP A 52 1.32 -18.09 13.04
N LEU A 53 1.87 -17.14 12.30
CA LEU A 53 3.14 -17.30 11.58
C LEU A 53 4.30 -17.55 12.53
N LYS A 54 4.32 -16.88 13.69
CA LYS A 54 5.29 -17.11 14.76
C LYS A 54 5.19 -18.53 15.30
N ASN A 55 3.98 -19.02 15.55
CA ASN A 55 3.76 -20.37 16.05
C ASN A 55 4.20 -21.41 15.03
N ILE A 56 3.82 -21.28 13.76
CA ILE A 56 4.28 -22.15 12.67
C ILE A 56 5.81 -22.19 12.58
N THR A 57 6.46 -21.03 12.69
CA THR A 57 7.92 -20.94 12.63
C THR A 57 8.54 -21.64 13.85
N SER A 58 8.04 -21.35 15.05
CA SER A 58 8.53 -21.90 16.33
C SER A 58 8.32 -23.41 16.44
N ASP A 59 7.21 -23.91 15.90
CA ASP A 59 6.82 -25.32 15.85
C ASP A 59 7.49 -26.07 14.70
N ARG A 60 8.61 -25.53 14.16
CA ARG A 60 9.43 -26.16 13.11
C ARG A 60 8.68 -26.43 11.81
N GLY A 61 7.68 -25.63 11.46
CA GLY A 61 6.87 -25.77 10.24
C GLY A 61 7.66 -25.70 8.94
N PHE A 62 8.86 -25.12 8.94
CA PHE A 62 9.77 -25.08 7.78
C PHE A 62 10.99 -26.00 7.92
N SER A 63 11.13 -26.68 9.05
CA SER A 63 12.25 -27.60 9.29
C SER A 63 12.05 -28.88 8.51
N SER A 64 13.14 -29.57 8.18
CA SER A 64 13.11 -30.92 7.56
C SER A 64 12.71 -32.05 8.53
N ASP A 65 12.48 -31.74 9.81
CA ASP A 65 12.10 -32.70 10.85
C ASP A 65 10.75 -33.37 10.57
N THR A 66 10.75 -34.72 10.55
CA THR A 66 9.59 -35.56 10.27
C THR A 66 8.60 -35.69 11.43
N THR A 67 8.95 -35.19 12.62
CA THR A 67 8.10 -35.25 13.82
C THR A 67 6.97 -34.22 13.82
N THR A 68 7.06 -33.18 12.98
CA THR A 68 6.02 -32.15 12.86
C THR A 68 4.86 -32.61 11.97
N PRO A 69 3.60 -32.32 12.37
CA PRO A 69 2.44 -32.64 11.55
C PRO A 69 2.51 -32.00 10.16
N THR A 70 2.18 -32.78 9.12
CA THR A 70 2.14 -32.29 7.72
C THR A 70 1.17 -31.14 7.49
N THR A 71 0.17 -30.98 8.36
CA THR A 71 -0.81 -29.89 8.29
C THR A 71 -0.22 -28.51 8.59
N SER A 72 0.92 -28.47 9.28
CA SER A 72 1.61 -27.24 9.69
C SER A 72 3.00 -27.13 9.06
N SER A 73 3.26 -27.93 8.02
CA SER A 73 4.56 -28.01 7.35
C SER A 73 4.52 -27.33 5.98
N PHE A 74 5.53 -26.53 5.67
CA PHE A 74 5.64 -25.79 4.41
C PHE A 74 7.01 -25.98 3.77
N GLY A 75 7.04 -26.10 2.45
CA GLY A 75 8.28 -26.31 1.71
C GLY A 75 8.93 -25.04 1.16
N GLY A 76 8.39 -23.86 1.49
CA GLY A 76 8.88 -22.57 1.03
C GLY A 76 7.91 -21.45 1.36
N ILE A 77 8.38 -20.21 1.22
CA ILE A 77 7.60 -19.00 1.47
C ILE A 77 7.61 -18.11 0.23
N ILE A 78 6.47 -17.50 -0.08
CA ILE A 78 6.28 -16.61 -1.22
C ILE A 78 6.04 -15.18 -0.70
N PHE A 79 6.76 -14.21 -1.28
CA PHE A 79 6.64 -12.78 -1.01
C PHE A 79 6.46 -11.98 -2.30
N THR A 80 5.36 -11.25 -2.42
CA THR A 80 5.08 -10.36 -3.57
C THR A 80 5.10 -8.88 -3.21
N SER A 81 5.40 -8.54 -1.96
CA SER A 81 5.33 -7.18 -1.43
C SER A 81 6.40 -6.95 -0.36
N GLN A 82 6.98 -5.75 -0.33
CA GLN A 82 7.89 -5.32 0.74
C GLN A 82 7.19 -5.30 2.10
N ARG A 83 5.89 -5.00 2.17
CA ARG A 83 5.13 -5.05 3.44
C ARG A 83 5.07 -6.47 4.00
N ALA A 84 5.02 -7.48 3.12
CA ALA A 84 5.06 -8.87 3.55
C ALA A 84 6.40 -9.26 4.15
N VAL A 85 7.48 -8.70 3.60
CA VAL A 85 8.84 -8.87 4.12
C VAL A 85 8.97 -8.25 5.50
N GLU A 86 8.48 -7.03 5.70
CA GLU A 86 8.53 -6.36 7.02
C GLU A 86 7.76 -7.11 8.11
N ALA A 87 6.57 -7.64 7.77
CA ALA A 87 5.80 -8.45 8.71
C ALA A 87 6.58 -9.72 9.11
N PHE A 88 7.30 -10.32 8.15
CA PHE A 88 8.18 -11.45 8.41
C PHE A 88 9.45 -11.07 9.18
N THR A 89 10.00 -9.87 8.95
CA THR A 89 11.12 -9.32 9.72
C THR A 89 10.83 -9.33 11.21
N ALA A 90 9.64 -8.88 11.62
CA ALA A 90 9.23 -8.89 13.03
C ALA A 90 9.28 -10.30 13.65
N ILE A 91 8.97 -11.34 12.86
CA ILE A 91 9.06 -12.74 13.31
C ILE A 91 10.53 -13.14 13.46
N VAL A 92 11.34 -12.92 12.42
CA VAL A 92 12.77 -13.28 12.41
C VAL A 92 13.54 -12.58 13.54
N GLU A 93 13.27 -11.29 13.77
CA GLU A 93 13.89 -10.51 14.83
C GLU A 93 13.52 -11.01 16.22
N SER A 94 12.31 -11.56 16.38
CA SER A 94 11.89 -12.19 17.65
C SER A 94 12.58 -13.52 17.94
N LEU A 95 13.27 -14.11 16.96
CA LEU A 95 14.03 -15.36 17.10
C LEU A 95 15.51 -15.07 17.41
N GLY A 96 16.08 -15.86 18.34
CA GLY A 96 17.51 -15.82 18.63
C GLY A 96 18.36 -16.28 17.43
N PRO A 97 19.60 -15.78 17.25
CA PRO A 97 20.41 -16.09 16.07
C PRO A 97 20.62 -17.59 15.81
N SER A 98 20.90 -18.38 16.84
CA SER A 98 21.09 -19.84 16.72
C SER A 98 19.80 -20.59 16.36
N THR A 99 18.65 -20.04 16.73
CA THR A 99 17.33 -20.62 16.45
C THR A 99 16.87 -20.31 15.02
N ARG A 100 17.31 -19.19 14.43
CA ARG A 100 16.93 -18.80 13.06
C ARG A 100 17.34 -19.85 12.04
N ASP A 101 18.59 -20.30 12.08
CA ASP A 101 19.11 -21.29 11.12
C ASP A 101 18.43 -22.66 11.25
N GLU A 102 17.98 -23.00 12.47
CA GLU A 102 17.28 -24.25 12.74
C GLU A 102 15.83 -24.23 12.24
N LEU A 103 15.12 -23.11 12.45
CA LEU A 103 13.72 -22.95 12.09
C LEU A 103 13.53 -22.50 10.63
N LEU A 104 14.53 -21.84 10.04
CA LEU A 104 14.55 -21.34 8.68
C LEU A 104 15.84 -21.84 7.99
N PRO A 105 15.88 -23.12 7.59
CA PRO A 105 17.09 -23.75 7.07
C PRO A 105 17.48 -23.18 5.70
N GLU A 106 18.77 -23.27 5.36
CA GLU A 106 19.34 -22.81 4.07
C GLU A 106 18.61 -23.37 2.84
N ALA A 107 18.14 -24.63 2.93
CA ALA A 107 17.39 -25.29 1.88
C ALA A 107 15.97 -24.74 1.66
N LEU A 108 15.45 -23.90 2.56
CA LEU A 108 14.12 -23.31 2.44
C LEU A 108 14.11 -22.20 1.37
N PRO A 109 13.38 -22.37 0.25
CA PRO A 109 13.28 -21.34 -0.75
C PRO A 109 12.34 -20.20 -0.29
N LEU A 110 12.84 -18.97 -0.39
CA LEU A 110 12.07 -17.74 -0.29
C LEU A 110 11.85 -17.18 -1.70
N TYR A 111 10.67 -17.42 -2.26
CA TYR A 111 10.29 -16.94 -3.57
C TYR A 111 9.85 -15.48 -3.49
N VAL A 112 10.39 -14.64 -4.36
CA VAL A 112 10.13 -13.20 -4.35
C VAL A 112 9.75 -12.66 -5.71
N VAL A 113 8.90 -11.63 -5.74
CA VAL A 113 8.72 -10.77 -6.92
C VAL A 113 9.44 -9.44 -6.71
N GLY A 114 10.37 -9.14 -7.61
CA GLY A 114 10.99 -7.82 -7.73
C GLY A 114 12.23 -7.61 -6.83
N PRO A 115 13.23 -6.82 -7.30
CA PRO A 115 14.46 -6.57 -6.56
C PRO A 115 14.25 -5.90 -5.19
N ALA A 116 13.22 -5.08 -5.03
CA ALA A 116 12.96 -4.38 -3.77
C ALA A 116 12.57 -5.35 -2.65
N THR A 117 11.68 -6.30 -2.95
CA THR A 117 11.27 -7.37 -2.03
C THR A 117 12.47 -8.24 -1.65
N ALA A 118 13.28 -8.63 -2.64
CA ALA A 118 14.49 -9.43 -2.44
C ALA A 118 15.51 -8.73 -1.52
N ARG A 119 15.76 -7.43 -1.73
CA ARG A 119 16.65 -6.63 -0.88
C ARG A 119 16.20 -6.62 0.58
N GLY A 120 14.90 -6.47 0.84
CA GLY A 120 14.36 -6.50 2.21
C GLY A 120 14.55 -7.84 2.91
N LEU A 121 14.48 -8.96 2.19
CA LEU A 121 14.78 -10.28 2.79
C LEU A 121 16.29 -10.47 3.01
N ARG A 122 17.13 -9.99 2.09
CA ARG A 122 18.59 -10.09 2.23
C ARG A 122 19.12 -9.35 3.46
N SER A 123 18.49 -8.23 3.84
CA SER A 123 18.88 -7.50 5.06
C SER A 123 18.61 -8.26 6.36
N LEU A 124 17.87 -9.37 6.31
CA LEU A 124 17.64 -10.23 7.48
C LEU A 124 18.80 -11.19 7.76
N ASN A 125 19.78 -11.26 6.85
CA ASN A 125 20.95 -12.14 6.93
C ASN A 125 20.60 -13.61 7.20
N LEU A 126 19.48 -14.09 6.63
CA LEU A 126 19.10 -15.50 6.66
C LEU A 126 19.95 -16.30 5.67
N LYS A 127 20.20 -17.57 5.98
CA LYS A 127 20.87 -18.51 5.06
C LYS A 127 19.96 -19.02 3.94
N CYS A 128 18.65 -18.77 4.02
CA CYS A 128 17.67 -19.23 3.04
C CYS A 128 17.98 -18.73 1.61
N GLN A 129 17.64 -19.54 0.61
CA GLN A 129 17.76 -19.13 -0.79
C GLN A 129 16.65 -18.14 -1.17
N ILE A 130 17.03 -16.92 -1.52
CA ILE A 130 16.11 -15.89 -2.05
C ILE A 130 16.15 -15.96 -3.58
N ILE A 131 15.02 -16.32 -4.20
CA ILE A 131 14.95 -16.65 -5.62
C ILE A 131 13.72 -16.07 -6.31
N GLY A 132 13.83 -15.79 -7.61
CA GLY A 132 12.72 -15.29 -8.43
C GLY A 132 12.63 -13.77 -8.56
N GLU A 133 13.57 -13.00 -8.01
CA GLU A 133 13.53 -11.52 -8.02
C GLU A 133 13.42 -10.90 -9.43
N GLU A 134 13.97 -11.58 -10.43
CA GLU A 134 13.97 -11.18 -11.85
C GLU A 134 12.67 -11.51 -12.60
N THR A 135 11.73 -12.22 -11.96
CA THR A 135 10.48 -12.64 -12.61
C THR A 135 9.54 -11.47 -12.91
N GLY A 136 9.66 -10.36 -12.17
CA GLY A 136 8.93 -9.11 -12.37
C GLY A 136 7.43 -9.13 -12.06
N ASN A 137 6.77 -10.30 -12.11
CA ASN A 137 5.35 -10.45 -11.76
C ASN A 137 5.00 -11.87 -11.29
N GLY A 138 3.81 -12.03 -10.72
CA GLY A 138 3.34 -13.30 -10.16
C GLY A 138 3.14 -14.44 -11.18
N ALA A 139 2.83 -14.16 -12.45
CA ALA A 139 2.67 -15.19 -13.47
C ALA A 139 4.03 -15.82 -13.83
N ALA A 140 5.04 -15.00 -14.07
CA ALA A 140 6.40 -15.44 -14.31
C ALA A 140 6.98 -16.17 -13.08
N LEU A 141 6.74 -15.66 -11.88
CA LEU A 141 7.14 -16.35 -10.65
C LEU A 141 6.47 -17.72 -10.51
N SER A 142 5.20 -17.84 -10.89
CA SER A 142 4.48 -19.12 -10.85
C SER A 142 5.10 -20.17 -11.77
N ALA A 143 5.42 -19.78 -13.01
CA ALA A 143 6.11 -20.66 -13.96
C ALA A 143 7.48 -21.08 -13.42
N PHE A 144 8.24 -20.15 -12.86
CA PHE A 144 9.51 -20.42 -12.21
C PHE A 144 9.37 -21.39 -11.03
N MET A 145 8.38 -21.19 -10.16
CA MET A 145 8.13 -22.06 -9.00
C MET A 145 7.72 -23.48 -9.41
N LEU A 146 6.86 -23.63 -10.42
CA LEU A 146 6.49 -24.94 -10.97
C LEU A 146 7.72 -25.69 -11.48
N ASP A 147 8.66 -25.00 -12.10
CA ASP A 147 9.86 -25.59 -12.65
C ASP A 147 10.91 -25.91 -11.55
N HIS A 148 11.19 -24.93 -10.69
CA HIS A 148 12.18 -25.04 -9.61
C HIS A 148 11.76 -26.05 -8.53
N TYR A 149 10.57 -25.88 -7.95
CA TYR A 149 10.14 -26.66 -6.80
C TYR A 149 9.96 -28.14 -7.13
N ASN A 150 9.51 -28.47 -8.35
CA ASN A 150 9.38 -29.86 -8.80
C ASN A 150 10.71 -30.57 -9.06
N ARG A 151 11.83 -29.83 -9.18
CA ARG A 151 13.18 -30.41 -9.32
C ARG A 151 13.91 -30.58 -8.01
N LEU A 152 13.43 -29.97 -6.93
CA LEU A 152 14.06 -30.11 -5.62
C LEU A 152 13.94 -31.57 -5.12
N PRO A 153 14.91 -32.04 -4.31
CA PRO A 153 14.85 -33.38 -3.73
C PRO A 153 13.53 -33.66 -3.02
N ILE A 154 13.03 -34.90 -3.13
CA ILE A 154 11.79 -35.34 -2.48
C ILE A 154 11.84 -35.08 -0.96
N SER A 155 13.01 -35.24 -0.33
CA SER A 155 13.20 -34.96 1.10
C SER A 155 12.95 -33.50 1.51
N GLN A 156 12.99 -32.56 0.55
CA GLN A 156 12.70 -31.14 0.79
C GLN A 156 11.24 -30.77 0.48
N THR A 157 10.59 -31.52 -0.41
CA THR A 157 9.28 -31.15 -0.98
C THR A 157 8.15 -32.09 -0.60
N VAL A 158 8.44 -33.24 0.00
CA VAL A 158 7.46 -34.25 0.38
C VAL A 158 7.67 -34.68 1.83
N ARG A 159 6.56 -34.79 2.58
CA ARG A 159 6.54 -35.31 3.95
C ARG A 159 5.35 -36.25 4.09
N GLN A 160 5.59 -37.45 4.62
CA GLN A 160 4.55 -38.50 4.78
C GLN A 160 3.75 -38.70 3.48
N ASP A 161 4.46 -38.91 2.36
CA ASP A 161 3.91 -39.08 1.00
C ASP A 161 3.04 -37.93 0.47
N ARG A 162 3.06 -36.77 1.14
CA ARG A 162 2.36 -35.57 0.73
C ARG A 162 3.34 -34.48 0.33
N LYS A 163 3.15 -33.91 -0.86
CA LYS A 163 3.88 -32.72 -1.30
C LYS A 163 3.53 -31.52 -0.42
N LEU A 164 4.57 -30.88 0.11
CA LEU A 164 4.44 -29.73 0.99
C LEU A 164 3.90 -28.52 0.21
N PRO A 165 2.95 -27.77 0.79
CA PRO A 165 2.50 -26.53 0.21
C PRO A 165 3.54 -25.41 0.39
N LEU A 166 3.40 -24.36 -0.40
CA LEU A 166 4.10 -23.09 -0.21
C LEU A 166 3.23 -22.15 0.63
N LEU A 167 3.85 -21.45 1.57
CA LEU A 167 3.22 -20.42 2.36
C LEU A 167 3.27 -19.09 1.62
N PHE A 168 2.12 -18.50 1.31
CA PHE A 168 2.07 -17.23 0.60
C PHE A 168 1.64 -16.09 1.53
N LEU A 169 2.57 -15.20 1.83
CA LEU A 169 2.34 -14.04 2.69
C LEU A 169 1.84 -12.87 1.85
N VAL A 170 0.59 -12.46 2.07
CA VAL A 170 -0.13 -11.54 1.19
C VAL A 170 -0.81 -10.39 1.93
N GLY A 171 -1.09 -9.32 1.19
CA GLY A 171 -2.00 -8.26 1.61
C GLY A 171 -3.46 -8.62 1.35
N GLU A 172 -4.40 -7.99 2.06
CA GLU A 172 -5.83 -8.29 1.85
C GLU A 172 -6.31 -7.93 0.44
N VAL A 173 -5.97 -6.73 -0.03
CA VAL A 173 -6.31 -6.27 -1.38
C VAL A 173 -5.28 -6.80 -2.37
N ARG A 174 -5.65 -7.82 -3.16
CA ARG A 174 -4.76 -8.41 -4.17
C ARG A 174 -5.51 -8.99 -5.38
N ARG A 175 -4.80 -9.08 -6.50
CA ARG A 175 -5.21 -9.83 -7.70
C ARG A 175 -4.12 -10.84 -8.05
N ASP A 176 -3.80 -11.72 -7.10
CA ASP A 176 -2.70 -12.66 -7.28
C ASP A 176 -3.10 -13.87 -8.13
N ILE A 177 -2.33 -14.10 -9.18
CA ILE A 177 -2.48 -15.23 -10.10
C ILE A 177 -1.73 -16.48 -9.62
N ILE A 178 -0.87 -16.34 -8.59
CA ILE A 178 0.01 -17.39 -8.09
C ILE A 178 -0.77 -18.62 -7.61
N PRO A 179 -1.75 -18.52 -6.70
CA PRO A 179 -2.48 -19.69 -6.21
C PRO A 179 -3.19 -20.44 -7.33
N LYS A 180 -3.75 -19.71 -8.30
CA LYS A 180 -4.45 -20.27 -9.46
C LYS A 180 -3.48 -20.99 -10.41
N SER A 181 -2.31 -20.39 -10.66
CA SER A 181 -1.31 -20.94 -11.57
C SER A 181 -0.69 -22.21 -11.01
N LEU A 182 -0.29 -22.20 -9.74
CA LEU A 182 0.36 -23.34 -9.08
C LEU A 182 -0.57 -24.54 -8.89
N GLN A 183 -1.87 -24.30 -8.81
CA GLN A 183 -2.89 -25.32 -8.54
C GLN A 183 -3.81 -25.58 -9.75
N SER A 184 -3.43 -25.12 -10.93
CA SER A 184 -4.25 -25.26 -12.13
C SER A 184 -4.60 -26.73 -12.42
N PRO A 185 -5.85 -27.04 -12.78
CA PRO A 185 -6.25 -28.39 -13.18
C PRO A 185 -5.56 -28.87 -14.45
N ASP A 186 -5.06 -27.94 -15.28
CA ASP A 186 -4.35 -28.27 -16.53
C ASP A 186 -2.94 -28.84 -16.27
N LEU A 187 -2.42 -28.70 -15.04
CA LEU A 187 -1.15 -29.28 -14.64
C LEU A 187 -1.31 -30.76 -14.24
N PRO A 188 -0.31 -31.61 -14.52
CA PRO A 188 -0.25 -32.97 -13.98
C PRO A 188 -0.35 -32.96 -12.45
N GLN A 189 -1.06 -33.92 -11.86
CA GLN A 189 -1.35 -33.94 -10.42
C GLN A 189 -0.09 -33.83 -9.55
N GLY A 190 1.00 -34.52 -9.91
CA GLY A 190 2.27 -34.45 -9.18
C GLY A 190 3.03 -33.13 -9.34
N ALA A 191 2.78 -32.39 -10.43
CA ALA A 191 3.42 -31.10 -10.71
C ALA A 191 2.77 -29.94 -9.95
N ARG A 192 1.48 -30.05 -9.61
CA ARG A 192 0.73 -29.04 -8.84
C ARG A 192 1.41 -28.77 -7.50
N ILE A 193 1.36 -27.52 -7.04
CA ILE A 193 1.94 -27.08 -5.78
C ILE A 193 0.82 -26.44 -4.96
N GLY A 194 0.52 -27.01 -3.79
CA GLY A 194 -0.46 -26.41 -2.89
C GLY A 194 0.01 -25.04 -2.40
N VAL A 195 -0.91 -24.10 -2.24
CA VAL A 195 -0.60 -22.76 -1.72
C VAL A 195 -1.49 -22.48 -0.52
N HIS A 196 -0.87 -22.10 0.59
CA HIS A 196 -1.57 -21.62 1.78
C HIS A 196 -1.41 -20.11 1.88
N GLU A 197 -2.49 -19.37 1.63
CA GLU A 197 -2.47 -17.91 1.66
C GLU A 197 -2.73 -17.39 3.08
N VAL A 198 -1.88 -16.48 3.54
CA VAL A 198 -2.05 -15.80 4.83
C VAL A 198 -2.04 -14.31 4.60
N VAL A 199 -3.20 -13.70 4.87
CA VAL A 199 -3.35 -12.24 4.88
C VAL A 199 -2.67 -11.70 6.12
N ILE A 200 -1.43 -11.23 5.96
CA ILE A 200 -0.59 -10.75 7.07
C ILE A 200 -0.66 -9.24 7.26
N TYR A 201 -1.15 -8.51 6.28
CA TYR A 201 -1.38 -7.08 6.39
C TYR A 201 -2.62 -6.65 5.59
N GLU A 202 -3.17 -5.52 6.00
CA GLU A 202 -4.26 -4.84 5.34
C GLU A 202 -3.86 -3.39 5.07
N THR A 203 -4.46 -2.81 4.04
CA THR A 203 -4.32 -1.39 3.75
C THR A 203 -5.62 -0.73 4.17
N CYS A 204 -5.54 0.11 5.18
CA CYS A 204 -6.69 0.77 5.79
C CYS A 204 -6.56 2.28 5.63
N GLU A 205 -7.67 2.99 5.86
CA GLU A 205 -7.60 4.44 6.06
C GLU A 205 -6.84 4.73 7.36
N MET A 206 -5.94 5.70 7.32
CA MET A 206 -5.12 6.10 8.46
C MET A 206 -6.00 6.64 9.57
N ALA A 207 -5.93 6.04 10.76
CA ALA A 207 -6.80 6.41 11.88
C ALA A 207 -6.69 7.89 12.26
N SER A 208 -5.50 8.49 12.16
CA SER A 208 -5.26 9.90 12.46
C SER A 208 -5.69 10.86 11.35
N PHE A 209 -6.02 10.37 10.15
CA PHE A 209 -6.25 11.22 8.98
C PHE A 209 -7.27 12.33 9.25
N HIS A 210 -8.39 12.00 9.91
CA HIS A 210 -9.43 12.97 10.25
C HIS A 210 -8.92 14.09 11.18
N ILE A 211 -8.06 13.76 12.14
CA ILE A 211 -7.47 14.71 13.11
C ILE A 211 -6.43 15.57 12.38
N ASP A 212 -5.52 14.93 11.65
CA ASP A 212 -4.43 15.61 10.96
C ASP A 212 -4.97 16.57 9.89
N PHE A 213 -6.03 16.16 9.18
CA PHE A 213 -6.70 17.00 8.19
C PHE A 213 -7.45 18.16 8.84
N ALA A 214 -8.20 17.94 9.92
CA ALA A 214 -8.87 19.02 10.65
C ALA A 214 -7.87 20.05 11.20
N HIS A 215 -6.75 19.58 11.79
CA HIS A 215 -5.68 20.44 12.27
C HIS A 215 -5.06 21.28 11.15
N ALA A 216 -4.78 20.66 9.99
CA ALA A 216 -4.24 21.38 8.84
C ALA A 216 -5.22 22.46 8.31
N LEU A 217 -6.54 22.19 8.34
CA LEU A 217 -7.55 23.20 8.00
C LEU A 217 -7.53 24.38 8.99
N GLU A 218 -7.46 24.11 10.29
CA GLU A 218 -7.41 25.13 11.35
C GLU A 218 -6.13 25.98 11.26
N GLU A 219 -4.97 25.37 11.02
CA GLU A 219 -3.70 26.06 10.81
C GLU A 219 -3.75 26.98 9.59
N ASN A 220 -4.32 26.49 8.48
CA ASN A 220 -4.48 27.30 7.27
C ASN A 220 -5.41 28.49 7.51
N VAL A 221 -6.51 28.31 8.25
CA VAL A 221 -7.38 29.42 8.68
C VAL A 221 -6.61 30.43 9.54
N ALA A 222 -5.84 29.97 10.52
CA ALA A 222 -5.06 30.82 11.42
C ALA A 222 -3.95 31.61 10.70
N SER A 223 -3.42 31.08 9.59
CA SER A 223 -2.42 31.75 8.75
C SER A 223 -2.95 32.99 8.01
N GLY A 224 -4.26 33.19 7.96
CA GLY A 224 -4.90 34.32 7.28
C GLY A 224 -4.98 34.19 5.75
N THR A 225 -4.69 33.00 5.21
CA THR A 225 -4.86 32.69 3.78
C THR A 225 -6.33 32.74 3.38
N LYS A 226 -6.59 33.11 2.11
CA LYS A 226 -7.96 33.30 1.58
C LYS A 226 -8.46 32.11 0.77
N GLU A 227 -7.54 31.31 0.27
CA GLU A 227 -7.83 30.11 -0.48
C GLU A 227 -6.86 28.99 -0.12
N GLN A 228 -7.33 27.75 -0.26
CA GLN A 228 -6.53 26.54 -0.16
C GLN A 228 -7.01 25.48 -1.15
N TRP A 229 -6.11 24.55 -1.47
CA TRP A 229 -6.40 23.40 -2.31
C TRP A 229 -6.25 22.09 -1.52
N VAL A 230 -7.16 21.15 -1.76
CA VAL A 230 -7.04 19.77 -1.34
C VAL A 230 -6.92 18.89 -2.57
N VAL A 231 -5.84 18.13 -2.67
CA VAL A 231 -5.58 17.23 -3.80
C VAL A 231 -5.82 15.79 -3.37
N VAL A 232 -6.78 15.13 -4.02
CA VAL A 232 -7.24 13.78 -3.69
C VAL A 232 -6.63 12.76 -4.66
N PHE A 233 -5.86 11.83 -4.13
CA PHE A 233 -5.07 10.87 -4.91
C PHE A 233 -5.77 9.52 -5.15
N SER A 234 -6.81 9.21 -4.37
CA SER A 234 -7.58 7.98 -4.56
C SER A 234 -8.95 8.11 -3.89
N PRO A 235 -9.90 7.21 -4.16
CA PRO A 235 -11.19 7.15 -3.47
C PRO A 235 -11.11 7.05 -1.94
N GLN A 236 -10.00 6.56 -1.40
CA GLN A 236 -9.82 6.39 0.04
C GLN A 236 -9.65 7.78 0.69
N GLY A 237 -10.24 7.98 1.88
CA GLY A 237 -10.26 9.28 2.58
C GLY A 237 -11.21 10.33 2.03
N CYS A 238 -11.88 10.10 0.89
CA CYS A 238 -12.87 11.05 0.35
C CYS A 238 -13.99 11.36 1.34
N ARG A 239 -14.50 10.34 2.04
CA ARG A 239 -15.57 10.51 3.05
C ARG A 239 -15.08 11.37 4.20
N ALA A 240 -14.00 10.95 4.86
CA ALA A 240 -13.44 11.68 6.00
C ALA A 240 -13.06 13.12 5.64
N MET A 241 -12.49 13.35 4.45
CA MET A 241 -12.21 14.69 3.95
C MET A 241 -13.49 15.55 3.86
N LEU A 242 -14.55 15.04 3.21
CA LEU A 242 -15.81 15.78 3.07
C LEU A 242 -16.55 15.98 4.41
N ASP A 243 -16.48 14.99 5.30
CA ASP A 243 -17.01 15.07 6.67
C ASP A 243 -16.27 16.16 7.48
N CYS A 244 -14.93 16.18 7.44
CA CYS A 244 -14.11 17.21 8.10
C CYS A 244 -14.36 18.62 7.55
N LEU A 245 -14.65 18.75 6.25
CA LEU A 245 -15.06 20.02 5.64
C LEU A 245 -16.49 20.43 6.05
N GLY A 246 -17.24 19.55 6.71
CA GLY A 246 -18.62 19.77 7.08
C GLY A 246 -19.57 19.77 5.88
N TRP A 247 -19.18 19.15 4.76
CA TRP A 247 -19.91 19.19 3.48
C TRP A 247 -20.88 18.02 3.29
N LEU A 248 -20.91 17.06 4.21
CA LEU A 248 -21.86 15.96 4.21
C LEU A 248 -23.03 16.19 5.18
N ASP A 249 -24.20 15.70 4.80
CA ASP A 249 -25.36 15.54 5.69
C ASP A 249 -25.30 14.24 6.49
N GLU A 250 -26.31 14.00 7.33
CA GLU A 250 -26.44 12.77 8.13
C GLU A 250 -26.53 11.49 7.28
N SER A 251 -26.94 11.61 6.01
CA SER A 251 -26.98 10.50 5.06
C SER A 251 -25.64 10.26 4.35
N GLY A 252 -24.64 11.10 4.60
CA GLY A 252 -23.33 11.07 3.95
C GLY A 252 -23.36 11.60 2.53
N ARG A 253 -24.32 12.45 2.17
CA ARG A 253 -24.45 13.09 0.86
C ARG A 253 -24.05 14.56 0.93
N PHE A 254 -23.55 15.08 -0.18
CA PHE A 254 -23.12 16.47 -0.26
C PHE A 254 -24.30 17.42 -0.03
N LYS A 255 -24.19 18.27 1.00
CA LYS A 255 -25.23 19.24 1.39
C LYS A 255 -24.95 20.68 0.98
N GLY A 256 -23.82 20.93 0.31
CA GLY A 256 -23.33 22.26 -0.03
C GLY A 256 -22.13 22.68 0.82
N GLN A 257 -21.46 23.74 0.37
CA GLN A 257 -20.39 24.38 1.13
C GLN A 257 -21.02 25.42 2.06
N ASP A 258 -20.75 25.34 3.35
CA ASP A 258 -21.24 26.33 4.31
C ASP A 258 -20.39 27.61 4.20
N THR A 259 -20.68 28.43 3.19
CA THR A 259 -19.90 29.62 2.82
C THR A 259 -19.90 30.72 3.89
N GLY A 260 -20.73 30.60 4.93
CA GLY A 260 -20.83 31.55 6.04
C GLY A 260 -19.87 31.28 7.21
N SER A 261 -19.29 30.08 7.29
CA SER A 261 -18.61 29.59 8.50
C SER A 261 -17.08 29.58 8.41
N SER A 262 -16.51 29.58 7.20
CA SER A 262 -15.05 29.51 7.00
C SER A 262 -14.47 30.79 6.37
N PRO A 263 -13.42 31.39 6.93
CA PRO A 263 -12.75 32.56 6.35
C PRO A 263 -11.87 32.22 5.13
N ILE A 264 -11.72 30.94 4.80
CA ILE A 264 -10.91 30.42 3.70
C ILE A 264 -11.76 29.63 2.70
N THR A 265 -11.57 29.90 1.40
CA THR A 265 -12.21 29.13 0.32
C THR A 265 -11.43 27.85 0.06
N THR A 266 -12.11 26.70 0.03
CA THR A 266 -11.47 25.40 -0.17
C THR A 266 -11.83 24.82 -1.52
N TYR A 267 -10.82 24.56 -2.36
CA TYR A 267 -10.97 23.91 -3.65
C TYR A 267 -10.46 22.46 -3.59
N ILE A 268 -11.11 21.58 -4.36
CA ILE A 268 -10.80 20.15 -4.42
C ILE A 268 -10.34 19.81 -5.83
N ALA A 269 -9.13 19.27 -5.95
CA ALA A 269 -8.58 18.70 -7.17
C ALA A 269 -8.46 17.18 -7.03
N THR A 270 -8.74 16.45 -8.10
CA THR A 270 -8.56 14.98 -8.14
C THR A 270 -7.44 14.59 -9.07
N ILE A 271 -6.70 13.53 -8.72
CA ILE A 271 -5.57 13.03 -9.52
C ILE A 271 -5.99 12.48 -10.90
N GLY A 272 -7.26 12.13 -11.05
CA GLY A 272 -7.80 11.64 -12.30
C GLY A 272 -9.25 11.15 -12.19
N PRO A 273 -9.81 10.66 -13.31
CA PRO A 273 -11.23 10.34 -13.47
C PRO A 273 -11.78 9.36 -12.43
N THR A 274 -11.02 8.31 -12.09
CA THR A 274 -11.48 7.29 -11.12
C THR A 274 -11.85 7.91 -9.78
N THR A 275 -11.04 8.84 -9.28
CA THR A 275 -11.28 9.51 -7.99
C THR A 275 -12.43 10.52 -8.09
N ARG A 276 -12.50 11.27 -9.19
CA ARG A 276 -13.62 12.17 -9.48
C ARG A 276 -14.95 11.40 -9.52
N ASP A 277 -15.03 10.36 -10.33
CA ASP A 277 -16.25 9.59 -10.55
C ASP A 277 -16.74 8.95 -9.26
N TYR A 278 -15.81 8.54 -8.38
CA TYR A 278 -16.14 8.08 -7.04
C TYR A 278 -16.77 9.18 -6.17
N LEU A 279 -16.19 10.39 -6.14
CA LEU A 279 -16.75 11.52 -5.38
C LEU A 279 -18.18 11.87 -5.84
N VAL A 280 -18.39 11.87 -7.15
CA VAL A 280 -19.70 12.16 -7.77
C VAL A 280 -20.69 11.05 -7.45
N LYS A 281 -20.32 9.80 -7.65
CA LYS A 281 -21.23 8.66 -7.50
C LYS A 281 -21.62 8.42 -6.05
N GLU A 282 -20.65 8.44 -5.14
CA GLU A 282 -20.88 8.04 -3.74
C GLU A 282 -21.42 9.19 -2.88
N PHE A 283 -20.97 10.42 -3.12
CA PHE A 283 -21.36 11.57 -2.29
C PHE A 283 -22.25 12.57 -3.03
N GLY A 284 -22.28 12.55 -4.37
CA GLY A 284 -22.92 13.61 -5.16
C GLY A 284 -22.09 14.90 -5.21
N TYR A 285 -20.78 14.81 -4.96
CA TYR A 285 -19.88 15.96 -4.95
C TYR A 285 -19.06 16.00 -6.24
N GLU A 286 -19.15 17.11 -6.99
CA GLU A 286 -18.31 17.38 -8.16
C GLU A 286 -17.05 18.15 -7.72
N PRO A 287 -15.83 17.59 -7.88
CA PRO A 287 -14.60 18.31 -7.63
C PRO A 287 -14.44 19.51 -8.54
N HIS A 288 -13.74 20.54 -8.08
CA HIS A 288 -13.49 21.75 -8.85
C HIS A 288 -12.59 21.46 -10.06
N VAL A 289 -11.66 20.51 -9.91
CA VAL A 289 -10.70 20.15 -10.94
C VAL A 289 -10.46 18.63 -10.97
N CYS A 290 -10.31 18.09 -12.17
CA CYS A 290 -9.81 16.73 -12.41
C CYS A 290 -8.62 16.82 -13.36
N ALA A 291 -7.46 16.33 -12.92
CA ALA A 291 -6.27 16.38 -13.77
C ALA A 291 -6.38 15.40 -14.95
N GLU A 292 -5.95 15.85 -16.12
CA GLU A 292 -5.88 15.01 -17.33
C GLU A 292 -4.80 13.93 -17.22
N LYS A 293 -3.72 14.24 -16.49
CA LYS A 293 -2.57 13.35 -16.29
C LYS A 293 -2.34 13.15 -14.79
N PRO A 294 -2.26 11.89 -14.30
CA PRO A 294 -2.01 11.60 -12.90
C PRO A 294 -0.52 11.84 -12.54
N SER A 295 -0.12 13.10 -12.52
CA SER A 295 1.27 13.57 -12.38
C SER A 295 1.31 14.91 -11.63
N PRO A 296 2.46 15.27 -11.02
CA PRO A 296 2.65 16.58 -10.41
C PRO A 296 2.29 17.73 -11.37
N GLU A 297 2.80 17.68 -12.60
CA GLU A 297 2.57 18.69 -13.63
C GLU A 297 1.10 18.75 -14.04
N GLY A 298 0.45 17.58 -14.13
CA GLY A 298 -0.96 17.48 -14.47
C GLY A 298 -1.87 18.13 -13.42
N ILE A 299 -1.61 17.89 -12.13
CA ILE A 299 -2.36 18.55 -11.04
C ILE A 299 -2.08 20.05 -11.03
N TYR A 300 -0.82 20.46 -11.08
CA TYR A 300 -0.43 21.87 -11.06
C TYR A 300 -1.09 22.65 -12.21
N ALA A 301 -0.99 22.14 -13.44
CA ALA A 301 -1.59 22.79 -14.61
C ALA A 301 -3.12 22.88 -14.47
N ALA A 302 -3.76 21.85 -13.93
CA ALA A 302 -5.21 21.85 -13.76
C ALA A 302 -5.67 22.87 -12.70
N ILE A 303 -4.93 23.01 -11.60
CA ILE A 303 -5.16 24.05 -10.58
C ILE A 303 -4.97 25.46 -11.16
N GLU A 304 -3.85 25.72 -11.84
CA GLU A 304 -3.55 27.03 -12.43
C GLU A 304 -4.57 27.43 -13.51
N ASN A 305 -5.00 26.48 -14.34
CA ASN A 305 -6.04 26.70 -15.34
C ASN A 305 -7.37 27.10 -14.68
N TYR A 306 -7.75 26.43 -13.59
CA TYR A 306 -8.97 26.76 -12.85
C TYR A 306 -8.87 28.16 -12.22
N ARG A 307 -7.76 28.46 -11.55
CA ARG A 307 -7.54 29.77 -10.92
C ARG A 307 -7.57 30.88 -11.96
N SER A 308 -6.82 30.76 -13.06
CA SER A 308 -6.77 31.78 -14.11
C SER A 308 -8.13 32.03 -14.80
N THR A 309 -8.95 30.98 -14.94
CA THR A 309 -10.29 31.08 -15.52
C THR A 309 -11.26 31.77 -14.56
N ASN A 310 -11.18 31.46 -13.26
CA ASN A 310 -12.12 32.00 -12.27
C ASN A 310 -11.72 33.37 -11.72
N THR A 311 -10.45 33.77 -11.77
CA THR A 311 -10.03 35.15 -11.46
C THR A 311 -10.54 36.14 -12.52
N ARG A 312 -10.76 35.70 -13.77
CA ARG A 312 -11.32 36.55 -14.85
C ARG A 312 -12.84 36.75 -14.78
N MET A 313 -13.54 36.05 -13.88
CA MET A 313 -15.00 36.11 -13.75
C MET A 313 -15.48 36.85 -12.49
N GLN A 314 -14.58 37.43 -11.68
CA GLN A 314 -14.97 38.38 -10.64
C GLN A 314 -14.94 39.82 -11.22
N PRO A 315 -16.08 40.55 -11.21
CA PRO A 315 -16.17 41.92 -11.72
C PRO A 315 -15.38 42.94 -10.90
#